data_AF-A0A918G189-F1
#
_entry.id   AF-A0A918G189-F1
#
_cell.length_a   1.000
_cell.length_b   1.000
_cell.length_c   1.000
_cell.angle_alpha   90.00
_cell.angle_beta   90.00
_cell.angle_gamma   90.00
#
_symmetry.space_group_name_H-M   'P 1'
#
loop_
_entity.id
_entity.type
_entity.pdbx_description
1 polymer ?
#
loop_
_entity_poly.entity_id
_entity_poly.type
_entity_poly.pdbx_seq_one_letter_code
_entity_poly.pdbx_strand_id
1 'polypeptide(L)'
;MKRFALRAALACLSTAAAAAALTCPASATVPSVPHGGVSGPAATAGLNPQTLADLETSMHGEAYANASYTFYAAQADRENLPATARLYRKTASVELNEHFRKEAALAGVVGSDTDNLRAAIAGETYETNVMYPTFARQAAADGDDNAAELFTEIAKDEAQHLARFRAALEVVETGRGRIPAPPPVDPVEVPAGDPQVHSARTLANLDTAMHGEALAHARYTLYAEHAAADGRPALARLFRGTAGIELREHFAGEAKLYGLVRTTRENLTKTIAGERYEAEVMYPAFARRAEAVGDQKAARLFRHNAADEAGHARAFQRMLDNPR
;
A
#
# COMPACT_ATOMS: atom_id res chain seq x y z
N MET A 1 -77.85 -6.95 -26.06
CA MET A 1 -77.33 -6.96 -27.45
C MET A 1 -75.91 -6.40 -27.42
N LYS A 2 -74.91 -7.29 -27.42
CA LYS A 2 -73.79 -7.43 -28.39
C LYS A 2 -72.81 -6.23 -28.48
N ARG A 3 -71.61 -6.40 -27.88
CA ARG A 3 -70.25 -6.50 -28.49
C ARG A 3 -69.57 -5.12 -28.58
N PHE A 4 -68.36 -4.89 -28.05
CA PHE A 4 -67.11 -5.56 -28.40
C PHE A 4 -66.11 -5.59 -27.22
N ALA A 5 -65.35 -6.67 -27.15
CA ALA A 5 -64.16 -6.82 -26.32
C ALA A 5 -62.92 -6.47 -27.16
N LEU A 6 -61.90 -5.89 -26.52
CA LEU A 6 -60.51 -6.20 -26.86
C LEU A 6 -59.65 -6.24 -25.59
N ARG A 7 -58.86 -7.30 -25.53
CA ARG A 7 -57.99 -7.73 -24.44
C ARG A 7 -56.73 -6.85 -24.36
N ALA A 8 -56.21 -6.66 -23.15
CA ALA A 8 -54.79 -6.79 -22.88
C ALA A 8 -54.60 -7.26 -21.43
N ALA A 9 -53.92 -8.39 -21.28
CA ALA A 9 -53.51 -9.01 -20.03
C ALA A 9 -52.08 -8.58 -19.69
N LEU A 10 -51.78 -8.46 -18.39
CA LEU A 10 -50.54 -8.86 -17.67
C LEU A 10 -50.46 -7.98 -16.40
N ALA A 11 -50.73 -8.56 -15.22
CA ALA A 11 -49.77 -9.26 -14.37
C ALA A 11 -49.18 -8.33 -13.31
N CYS A 12 -49.52 -8.63 -12.05
CA CYS A 12 -48.75 -8.26 -10.85
C CYS A 12 -47.26 -8.36 -11.10
N LEU A 13 -46.48 -7.42 -10.56
CA LEU A 13 -45.37 -7.76 -9.67
C LEU A 13 -44.88 -6.53 -8.93
N SER A 14 -44.90 -6.65 -7.61
CA SER A 14 -44.16 -5.86 -6.64
C SER A 14 -42.69 -5.76 -7.01
N THR A 15 -42.10 -4.58 -6.90
CA THR A 15 -40.65 -4.43 -6.77
C THR A 15 -40.35 -3.54 -5.57
N ALA A 16 -39.98 -4.21 -4.48
CA ALA A 16 -39.14 -3.63 -3.45
C ALA A 16 -37.85 -3.13 -4.13
N ALA A 17 -37.47 -1.90 -3.81
CA ALA A 17 -36.19 -1.34 -4.22
C ALA A 17 -35.06 -2.15 -3.57
N ALA A 18 -34.46 -3.05 -4.35
CA ALA A 18 -33.23 -3.72 -3.97
C ALA A 18 -32.10 -2.69 -3.97
N ALA A 19 -31.52 -2.47 -2.79
CA ALA A 19 -30.20 -1.86 -2.68
C ALA A 19 -29.23 -2.75 -3.48
N ALA A 20 -28.68 -2.20 -4.56
CA ALA A 20 -27.59 -2.82 -5.28
C ALA A 20 -26.35 -2.79 -4.38
N ALA A 21 -26.17 -3.85 -3.59
CA ALA A 21 -24.87 -4.19 -3.05
C ALA A 21 -23.97 -4.43 -4.27
N LEU A 22 -23.00 -3.53 -4.48
CA LEU A 22 -21.86 -3.80 -5.35
C LEU A 22 -21.12 -4.99 -4.72
N THR A 23 -21.42 -6.16 -5.23
CA THR A 23 -20.61 -7.35 -5.03
C THR A 23 -19.24 -7.06 -5.61
N CYS A 24 -18.24 -6.89 -4.75
CA CYS A 24 -16.84 -6.99 -5.13
C CYS A 24 -16.68 -8.34 -5.86
N PRO A 25 -16.30 -8.37 -7.15
CA PRO A 25 -16.04 -9.64 -7.80
C PRO A 25 -14.83 -10.25 -7.10
N ALA A 26 -15.02 -11.46 -6.59
CA ALA A 26 -13.93 -12.31 -6.15
C ALA A 26 -12.86 -12.38 -7.25
N SER A 27 -11.61 -12.10 -6.85
CA SER A 27 -10.36 -12.39 -7.55
C SER A 27 -10.50 -12.70 -9.04
N ALA A 28 -10.35 -11.67 -9.87
CA ALA A 28 -9.53 -11.88 -11.06
C ALA A 28 -8.14 -12.25 -10.54
N THR A 29 -7.65 -13.44 -10.87
CA THR A 29 -6.27 -13.82 -10.63
C THR A 29 -5.38 -12.84 -11.38
N VAL A 30 -4.92 -11.80 -10.68
CA VAL A 30 -3.79 -10.99 -11.13
C VAL A 30 -2.63 -11.98 -11.28
N PRO A 31 -1.96 -12.04 -12.44
CA PRO A 31 -0.74 -12.83 -12.54
C PRO A 31 0.21 -12.32 -11.46
N SER A 32 0.59 -13.19 -10.53
CA SER A 32 1.59 -12.90 -9.51
C SER A 32 2.83 -12.34 -10.21
N VAL A 33 3.11 -11.07 -10.00
CA VAL A 33 4.36 -10.45 -10.43
C VAL A 33 5.48 -11.27 -9.78
N PRO A 34 6.49 -11.75 -10.53
CA PRO A 34 7.62 -12.44 -9.91
C PRO A 34 8.40 -11.40 -9.10
N HIS A 35 8.10 -11.34 -7.81
CA HIS A 35 8.89 -10.59 -6.86
C HIS A 35 10.20 -11.36 -6.73
N GLY A 36 11.33 -10.69 -7.02
CA GLY A 36 12.66 -11.27 -6.82
C GLY A 36 12.72 -11.86 -5.42
N GLY A 37 12.82 -13.18 -5.34
CA GLY A 37 12.73 -13.91 -4.08
C GLY A 37 13.66 -13.32 -3.05
N VAL A 38 13.15 -13.18 -1.82
CA VAL A 38 13.91 -12.74 -0.65
C VAL A 38 15.04 -13.76 -0.43
N SER A 39 16.21 -13.51 -1.00
CA SER A 39 17.42 -14.29 -0.76
C SER A 39 18.50 -13.39 -0.17
N GLY A 40 18.31 -13.03 1.11
CA GLY A 40 19.36 -12.63 2.04
C GLY A 40 19.49 -13.71 3.14
N PRO A 41 20.71 -14.15 3.52
CA PRO A 41 20.88 -15.22 4.49
C PRO A 41 20.83 -14.70 5.93
N ALA A 42 20.21 -15.52 6.81
CA ALA A 42 20.18 -15.44 8.28
C ALA A 42 19.01 -14.66 8.94
N ALA A 43 17.76 -15.10 8.72
CA ALA A 43 16.70 -15.15 9.75
C ALA A 43 15.39 -15.87 9.33
N THR A 44 15.26 -16.43 8.12
CA THR A 44 14.06 -17.18 7.67
C THR A 44 13.94 -18.60 8.25
N ALA A 45 14.64 -18.89 9.35
CA ALA A 45 14.63 -20.21 9.96
C ALA A 45 13.28 -20.53 10.61
N GLY A 46 12.35 -21.08 9.83
CA GLY A 46 11.33 -22.00 10.34
C GLY A 46 9.86 -21.68 10.10
N LEU A 47 9.50 -20.62 9.36
CA LEU A 47 8.10 -20.39 8.99
C LEU A 47 7.71 -21.14 7.72
N ASN A 48 6.46 -21.58 7.65
CA ASN A 48 5.90 -22.21 6.46
C ASN A 48 5.85 -21.21 5.29
N PRO A 49 6.12 -21.63 4.04
CA PRO A 49 6.01 -20.76 2.87
C PRO A 49 4.66 -20.04 2.73
N GLN A 50 3.55 -20.70 3.10
CA GLN A 50 2.25 -20.05 3.08
C GLN A 50 2.13 -18.96 4.14
N THR A 51 2.69 -19.15 5.33
CA THR A 51 2.74 -18.11 6.37
C THR A 51 3.58 -16.92 5.92
N LEU A 52 4.70 -17.15 5.22
CA LEU A 52 5.49 -16.07 4.64
C LEU A 52 4.73 -15.30 3.57
N ALA A 53 3.99 -15.99 2.69
CA ALA A 53 3.13 -15.34 1.70
C ALA A 53 1.98 -14.54 2.35
N ASP A 54 1.43 -15.05 3.45
CA ASP A 54 0.39 -14.35 4.23
C ASP A 54 0.97 -13.07 4.87
N LEU A 55 2.17 -13.14 5.46
CA LEU A 55 2.89 -11.97 6.00
C LEU A 55 3.23 -10.95 4.91
N GLU A 56 3.66 -11.41 3.73
CA GLU A 56 3.92 -10.51 2.60
C GLU A 56 2.64 -9.80 2.18
N THR A 57 1.53 -10.53 2.07
CA THR A 57 0.23 -9.97 1.72
C THR A 57 -0.25 -8.93 2.74
N SER A 58 -0.18 -9.23 4.04
CA SER A 58 -0.59 -8.28 5.08
C SER A 58 0.33 -7.05 5.11
N MET A 59 1.66 -7.23 4.98
CA MET A 59 2.60 -6.12 4.94
C MET A 59 2.33 -5.14 3.79
N HIS A 60 1.92 -5.62 2.61
CA HIS A 60 1.46 -4.74 1.53
C HIS A 60 0.22 -3.93 1.93
N GLY A 61 -0.75 -4.58 2.60
CA GLY A 61 -1.95 -3.92 3.12
C GLY A 61 -1.63 -2.84 4.15
N GLU A 62 -0.82 -3.17 5.16
CA GLU A 62 -0.42 -2.25 6.23
C GLU A 62 0.36 -1.04 5.71
N ALA A 63 1.27 -1.26 4.78
CA ALA A 63 2.01 -0.19 4.14
C ALA A 63 1.07 0.73 3.34
N TYR A 64 0.17 0.16 2.55
CA TYR A 64 -0.80 0.91 1.76
C TYR A 64 -1.81 1.67 2.64
N ALA A 65 -2.25 1.09 3.75
CA ALA A 65 -3.11 1.72 4.74
C ALA A 65 -2.39 2.91 5.40
N ASN A 66 -1.13 2.75 5.83
CA ASN A 66 -0.30 3.85 6.34
C ASN A 66 -0.22 5.03 5.35
N ALA A 67 0.12 4.74 4.09
CA ALA A 67 0.26 5.76 3.06
C ALA A 67 -1.10 6.44 2.80
N SER A 68 -2.15 5.67 2.52
CA SER A 68 -3.49 6.18 2.22
C SER A 68 -4.07 7.01 3.36
N TYR A 69 -3.96 6.55 4.60
CA TYR A 69 -4.49 7.25 5.77
C TYR A 69 -3.75 8.57 6.05
N THR A 70 -2.47 8.66 5.67
CA THR A 70 -1.72 9.92 5.72
C THR A 70 -2.36 10.98 4.80
N PHE A 71 -2.78 10.61 3.58
CA PHE A 71 -3.47 11.52 2.67
C PHE A 71 -4.93 11.76 3.05
N TYR A 72 -5.62 10.77 3.62
CA TYR A 72 -6.98 10.96 4.16
C TYR A 72 -7.00 11.92 5.36
N ALA A 73 -5.97 11.90 6.20
CA ALA A 73 -5.81 12.90 7.27
C ALA A 73 -5.69 14.32 6.70
N ALA A 74 -4.88 14.52 5.65
CA ALA A 74 -4.72 15.81 5.02
C ALA A 74 -6.04 16.33 4.41
N GLN A 75 -6.86 15.43 3.84
CA GLN A 75 -8.20 15.80 3.39
C GLN A 75 -9.11 16.21 4.54
N ALA A 76 -9.10 15.47 5.65
CA ALA A 76 -9.88 15.81 6.82
C ALA A 76 -9.47 17.18 7.39
N ASP A 77 -8.18 17.55 7.34
CA ASP A 77 -7.76 18.91 7.70
C ASP A 77 -8.34 19.96 6.74
N ARG A 78 -8.31 19.71 5.42
CA ARG A 78 -8.89 20.62 4.40
C ARG A 78 -10.39 20.83 4.60
N GLU A 79 -11.10 19.82 5.09
CA GLU A 79 -12.53 19.90 5.43
C GLU A 79 -12.79 20.44 6.85
N ASN A 80 -11.76 20.88 7.57
CA ASN A 80 -11.85 21.36 8.96
C ASN A 80 -12.40 20.32 9.95
N LEU A 81 -11.99 19.06 9.82
CA LEU A 81 -12.36 17.92 10.67
C LEU A 81 -11.17 17.44 11.50
N PRO A 82 -10.68 18.23 12.48
CA PRO A 82 -9.41 17.99 13.15
C PRO A 82 -9.42 16.71 14.02
N ALA A 83 -10.57 16.27 14.51
CA ALA A 83 -10.69 15.00 15.24
C ALA A 83 -10.46 13.80 14.32
N THR A 84 -11.09 13.81 13.14
CA THR A 84 -10.93 12.80 12.10
C THR A 84 -9.50 12.77 11.57
N ALA A 85 -8.92 13.94 11.30
CA ALA A 85 -7.53 14.04 10.84
C ALA A 85 -6.53 13.48 11.88
N ARG A 86 -6.76 13.72 13.17
CA ARG A 86 -5.95 13.12 14.25
C ARG A 86 -6.12 11.61 14.32
N LEU A 87 -7.33 11.09 14.13
CA LEU A 87 -7.58 9.65 14.12
C LEU A 87 -6.84 8.99 12.97
N TYR A 88 -6.97 9.49 11.74
CA TYR A 88 -6.25 8.96 10.58
C TYR A 88 -4.74 8.96 10.79
N ARG A 89 -4.14 10.06 11.27
CA ARG A 89 -2.69 10.08 11.57
C ARG A 89 -2.28 9.05 12.61
N LYS A 90 -3.10 8.89 13.67
CA LYS A 90 -2.83 7.90 14.72
C LYS A 90 -2.89 6.49 14.16
N THR A 91 -3.93 6.17 13.40
CA THR A 91 -4.11 4.84 12.81
C THR A 91 -3.04 4.55 11.77
N ALA A 92 -2.73 5.49 10.87
CA ALA A 92 -1.60 5.37 9.94
C ALA A 92 -0.28 5.05 10.67
N SER A 93 -0.05 5.69 11.81
CA SER A 93 1.11 5.41 12.65
C SER A 93 1.06 4.00 13.26
N VAL A 94 -0.10 3.44 13.61
CA VAL A 94 -0.24 2.06 14.09
C VAL A 94 0.10 1.08 12.98
N GLU A 95 -0.47 1.25 11.77
CA GLU A 95 -0.24 0.33 10.65
C GLU A 95 1.26 0.18 10.35
N LEU A 96 1.98 1.30 10.29
CA LEU A 96 3.42 1.26 10.02
C LEU A 96 4.25 0.85 11.23
N ASN A 97 4.01 1.45 12.41
CA ASN A 97 4.92 1.30 13.54
C ASN A 97 4.64 0.07 14.41
N GLU A 98 3.46 -0.53 14.28
CA GLU A 98 3.05 -1.70 15.04
C GLU A 98 2.82 -2.90 14.13
N HIS A 99 1.82 -2.86 13.24
CA HIS A 99 1.44 -4.02 12.42
C HIS A 99 2.56 -4.39 11.44
N PHE A 100 2.88 -3.50 10.50
CA PHE A 100 3.95 -3.70 9.52
C PHE A 100 5.27 -4.03 10.20
N ARG A 101 5.68 -3.27 11.23
CA ARG A 101 6.96 -3.52 11.94
C ARG A 101 7.02 -4.92 12.57
N LYS A 102 5.94 -5.38 13.22
CA LYS A 102 5.92 -6.72 13.84
C LYS A 102 5.90 -7.82 12.79
N GLU A 103 5.18 -7.63 11.68
CA GLU A 103 5.15 -8.57 10.56
C GLU A 103 6.50 -8.64 9.85
N ALA A 104 7.11 -7.49 9.56
CA ALA A 104 8.44 -7.37 8.98
C ALA A 104 9.50 -8.04 9.85
N ALA A 105 9.42 -7.89 11.18
CA ALA A 105 10.30 -8.57 12.12
C ALA A 105 10.13 -10.10 12.07
N LEU A 106 8.90 -10.59 11.90
CA LEU A 106 8.61 -12.02 11.83
C LEU A 106 9.01 -12.64 10.48
N ALA A 107 8.84 -11.88 9.39
CA ALA A 107 9.22 -12.26 8.03
C ALA A 107 10.74 -12.11 7.77
N GLY A 108 11.48 -11.45 8.67
CA GLY A 108 12.92 -11.23 8.51
C GLY A 108 13.26 -10.19 7.44
N VAL A 109 12.43 -9.16 7.29
CA VAL A 109 12.60 -8.10 6.27
C VAL A 109 13.86 -7.29 6.52
N VAL A 110 14.20 -6.99 7.78
CA VAL A 110 15.40 -6.23 8.15
C VAL A 110 16.53 -7.21 8.47
N GLY A 111 17.55 -7.25 7.62
CA GLY A 111 18.81 -7.96 7.82
C GLY A 111 19.96 -7.03 8.15
N SER A 112 21.19 -7.40 7.77
CA SER A 112 22.35 -6.51 7.87
C SER A 112 22.23 -5.31 6.91
N ASP A 113 22.96 -4.23 7.14
CA ASP A 113 23.04 -3.09 6.20
C ASP A 113 23.32 -3.52 4.75
N THR A 114 24.19 -4.51 4.56
CA THR A 114 24.52 -5.06 3.24
C THR A 114 23.33 -5.79 2.63
N ASP A 115 22.60 -6.59 3.42
CA ASP A 115 21.42 -7.32 2.93
C ASP A 115 20.27 -6.35 2.60
N ASN A 116 20.05 -5.35 3.46
CA ASN A 116 19.04 -4.30 3.26
C ASN A 116 19.33 -3.50 1.98
N LEU A 117 20.59 -3.12 1.73
CA LEU A 117 21.00 -2.44 0.50
C LEU A 117 20.82 -3.32 -0.73
N ARG A 118 21.13 -4.62 -0.65
CA ARG A 118 20.90 -5.55 -1.76
C ARG A 118 19.42 -5.73 -2.06
N ALA A 119 18.57 -5.80 -1.04
CA ALA A 119 17.13 -5.87 -1.19
C ALA A 119 16.57 -4.61 -1.85
N ALA A 120 17.00 -3.43 -1.40
CA ALA A 120 16.65 -2.15 -2.04
C ALA A 120 17.08 -2.14 -3.52
N ILE A 121 18.37 -2.42 -3.81
CA ILE A 121 18.90 -2.49 -5.18
C ILE A 121 18.08 -3.43 -6.07
N ALA A 122 17.60 -4.56 -5.56
CA ALA A 122 16.78 -5.50 -6.32
C ALA A 122 15.42 -4.92 -6.69
N GLY A 123 14.72 -4.28 -5.74
CA GLY A 123 13.44 -3.60 -5.97
C GLY A 123 13.58 -2.47 -7.00
N GLU A 124 14.50 -1.55 -6.73
CA GLU A 124 14.80 -0.41 -7.59
C GLU A 124 15.20 -0.83 -9.02
N THR A 125 15.94 -1.94 -9.14
CA THR A 125 16.30 -2.48 -10.46
C THR A 125 15.07 -2.97 -11.22
N TYR A 126 14.12 -3.62 -10.56
CA TYR A 126 12.88 -4.07 -11.17
C TYR A 126 11.99 -2.88 -11.58
N GLU A 127 11.83 -1.90 -10.70
CA GLU A 127 11.01 -0.71 -10.96
C GLU A 127 11.59 0.12 -12.11
N THR A 128 12.90 0.39 -12.07
CA THR A 128 13.63 1.13 -13.10
C THR A 128 13.55 0.46 -14.48
N ASN A 129 13.79 -0.85 -14.57
CA ASN A 129 14.03 -1.51 -15.86
C ASN A 129 12.80 -2.25 -16.40
N VAL A 130 11.84 -2.58 -15.55
CA VAL A 130 10.71 -3.45 -15.92
C VAL A 130 9.38 -2.76 -15.65
N MET A 131 9.06 -2.46 -14.40
CA MET A 131 7.71 -2.06 -14.01
C MET A 131 7.31 -0.72 -14.64
N TYR A 132 7.99 0.36 -14.26
CA TYR A 132 7.62 1.70 -14.70
C TYR A 132 7.73 1.92 -16.21
N PRO A 133 8.81 1.44 -16.90
CA PRO A 133 8.83 1.50 -18.36
C PRO A 133 7.67 0.75 -19.03
N THR A 134 7.22 -0.35 -18.42
CA THR A 134 6.08 -1.13 -18.95
C THR A 134 4.76 -0.39 -18.71
N PHE A 135 4.54 0.12 -17.51
CA PHE A 135 3.34 0.90 -17.19
C PHE A 135 3.25 2.17 -18.02
N ALA A 136 4.36 2.89 -18.23
CA ALA A 136 4.40 4.05 -19.10
C ALA A 136 3.96 3.74 -20.53
N ARG A 137 4.51 2.69 -21.14
CA ARG A 137 4.11 2.25 -22.50
C ARG A 137 2.64 1.83 -22.56
N GLN A 138 2.14 1.15 -21.53
CA GLN A 138 0.75 0.71 -21.47
C GLN A 138 -0.23 1.86 -21.32
N ALA A 139 0.10 2.86 -20.49
CA ALA A 139 -0.70 4.07 -20.31
C ALA A 139 -0.74 4.92 -21.59
N ALA A 140 0.41 5.09 -22.26
CA ALA A 140 0.47 5.78 -23.55
C ALA A 140 -0.35 5.07 -24.63
N ALA A 141 -0.30 3.74 -24.68
CA ALA A 141 -1.12 2.95 -25.60
C ALA A 141 -2.62 3.03 -25.30
N ASP A 142 -2.98 3.34 -24.06
CA ASP A 142 -4.35 3.54 -23.60
C ASP A 142 -4.82 5.00 -23.75
N GLY A 143 -3.95 5.93 -24.15
CA GLY A 143 -4.25 7.36 -24.27
C GLY A 143 -4.29 8.10 -22.93
N ASP A 144 -3.77 7.51 -21.85
CA ASP A 144 -3.59 8.15 -20.54
C ASP A 144 -2.18 8.78 -20.47
N ASP A 145 -1.94 9.81 -21.30
CA ASP A 145 -0.61 10.41 -21.47
C ASP A 145 -0.04 10.98 -20.16
N ASN A 146 -0.89 11.50 -19.26
CA ASN A 146 -0.48 11.99 -17.95
C ASN A 146 0.11 10.89 -17.05
N ALA A 147 -0.47 9.68 -17.07
CA ALA A 147 0.08 8.54 -16.35
C ALA A 147 1.34 8.00 -17.02
N ALA A 148 1.39 8.03 -18.36
CA ALA A 148 2.60 7.66 -19.10
C ALA A 148 3.79 8.55 -18.75
N GLU A 149 3.56 9.86 -18.69
CA GLU A 149 4.55 10.86 -18.27
C GLU A 149 4.98 10.62 -16.81
N LEU A 150 4.02 10.47 -15.89
CA LEU A 150 4.32 10.20 -14.47
C LEU A 150 5.19 8.95 -14.30
N PHE A 151 4.79 7.80 -14.88
CA PHE A 151 5.57 6.57 -14.79
C PHE A 151 6.95 6.70 -15.44
N THR A 152 7.09 7.53 -16.48
CA THR A 152 8.39 7.78 -17.11
C THR A 152 9.31 8.62 -16.22
N GLU A 153 8.77 9.61 -15.50
CA GLU A 153 9.55 10.39 -14.54
C GLU A 153 9.95 9.53 -13.33
N ILE A 154 9.02 8.77 -12.74
CA ILE A 154 9.33 7.87 -11.62
C ILE A 154 10.44 6.88 -12.02
N ALA A 155 10.39 6.28 -13.22
CA ALA A 155 11.46 5.39 -13.68
C ALA A 155 12.87 6.03 -13.68
N LYS A 156 12.98 7.36 -13.89
CA LYS A 156 14.26 8.08 -13.82
C LYS A 156 14.68 8.30 -12.37
N ASP A 157 13.74 8.52 -11.46
CA ASP A 157 14.00 8.69 -10.04
C ASP A 157 14.43 7.36 -9.40
N GLU A 158 13.81 6.23 -9.76
CA GLU A 158 14.27 4.91 -9.33
C GLU A 158 15.67 4.59 -9.85
N ALA A 159 16.01 5.01 -11.07
CA ALA A 159 17.37 4.85 -11.59
C ALA A 159 18.39 5.63 -10.74
N GLN A 160 17.97 6.78 -10.19
CA GLN A 160 18.76 7.60 -9.29
C GLN A 160 18.87 7.00 -7.88
N HIS A 161 17.81 6.38 -7.36
CA HIS A 161 17.80 5.62 -6.11
C HIS A 161 18.74 4.42 -6.22
N LEU A 162 18.57 3.61 -7.27
CA LEU A 162 19.42 2.46 -7.61
C LEU A 162 20.91 2.82 -7.62
N ALA A 163 21.28 3.90 -8.31
CA ALA A 163 22.66 4.35 -8.38
C ALA A 163 23.23 4.71 -6.99
N ARG A 164 22.43 5.38 -6.15
CA ARG A 164 22.83 5.78 -4.80
C ARG A 164 22.96 4.58 -3.86
N PHE A 165 22.05 3.62 -3.92
CA PHE A 165 22.16 2.41 -3.11
C PHE A 165 23.35 1.53 -3.53
N ARG A 166 23.66 1.43 -4.83
CA ARG A 166 24.89 0.76 -5.30
C ARG A 166 26.15 1.43 -4.75
N ALA A 167 26.22 2.76 -4.81
CA ALA A 167 27.33 3.50 -4.23
C ALA A 167 27.43 3.31 -2.70
N ALA A 168 26.28 3.30 -2.00
CA ALA A 168 26.25 3.05 -0.57
C ALA A 168 26.72 1.62 -0.22
N LEU A 169 26.32 0.61 -1.01
CA LEU A 169 26.75 -0.77 -0.83
C LEU A 169 28.26 -0.92 -0.96
N GLU A 170 28.87 -0.31 -1.99
CA GLU A 170 30.33 -0.30 -2.14
C GLU A 170 31.04 0.29 -0.91
N VAL A 171 30.52 1.40 -0.37
CA VAL A 171 31.07 2.03 0.84
C VAL A 171 30.92 1.12 2.06
N VAL A 172 29.77 0.45 2.22
CA VAL A 172 29.49 -0.45 3.34
C VAL A 172 30.40 -1.69 3.30
N GLU A 173 30.62 -2.26 2.11
CA GLU A 173 31.44 -3.47 1.93
C GLU A 173 32.94 -3.19 2.01
N THR A 174 33.41 -2.04 1.51
CA THR A 174 34.85 -1.73 1.40
C THR A 174 35.37 -0.79 2.49
N GLY A 175 34.48 -0.04 3.15
CA GLY A 175 34.83 1.06 4.05
C GLY A 175 35.43 2.28 3.34
N ARG A 176 35.38 2.37 2.01
CA ARG A 176 35.97 3.46 1.22
C ARG A 176 34.91 4.32 0.57
N GLY A 177 35.16 5.63 0.49
CA GLY A 177 34.27 6.59 -0.15
C GLY A 177 33.28 7.23 0.82
N ARG A 178 32.21 7.81 0.27
CA ARG A 178 31.18 8.52 1.03
C ARG A 178 29.80 8.07 0.55
N ILE A 179 28.94 7.69 1.48
CA ILE A 179 27.53 7.39 1.18
C ILE A 179 26.86 8.67 0.65
N PRO A 180 26.25 8.64 -0.54
CA PRO A 180 25.59 9.80 -1.12
C PRO A 180 24.40 10.23 -0.26
N ALA A 181 24.08 11.53 -0.31
CA ALA A 181 22.84 12.02 0.26
C ALA A 181 21.66 11.62 -0.64
N PRO A 182 20.45 11.44 -0.06
CA PRO A 182 19.24 11.29 -0.86
C PRO A 182 18.97 12.58 -1.67
N PRO A 183 18.21 12.50 -2.77
CA PRO A 183 17.64 13.69 -3.41
C PRO A 183 16.78 14.49 -2.40
N PRO A 184 16.55 15.80 -2.63
CA PRO A 184 15.50 16.51 -1.93
C PRO A 184 14.14 15.90 -2.29
N VAL A 185 13.18 15.99 -1.37
CA VAL A 185 11.80 15.59 -1.64
C VAL A 185 11.04 16.80 -2.17
N ASP A 186 10.33 16.65 -3.29
CA ASP A 186 9.44 17.65 -3.91
C ASP A 186 7.96 17.22 -3.76
N PRO A 187 7.32 17.46 -2.60
CA PRO A 187 6.07 16.80 -2.25
C PRO A 187 4.90 17.13 -3.19
N VAL A 188 4.16 16.10 -3.59
CA VAL A 188 2.96 16.24 -4.41
C VAL A 188 1.72 16.37 -3.52
N GLU A 189 0.90 17.38 -3.80
CA GLU A 189 -0.42 17.48 -3.19
C GLU A 189 -1.42 16.51 -3.82
N VAL A 190 -2.16 15.79 -2.98
CA VAL A 190 -3.22 14.86 -3.39
C VAL A 190 -4.59 15.46 -3.02
N PRO A 191 -5.23 16.21 -3.95
CA PRO A 191 -6.56 16.77 -3.71
C PRO A 191 -7.63 15.67 -3.76
N ALA A 192 -8.78 15.93 -3.13
CA ALA A 192 -9.94 15.07 -3.34
C ALA A 192 -10.45 15.18 -4.78
N GLY A 193 -10.72 14.05 -5.44
CA GLY A 193 -11.22 14.07 -6.82
C GLY A 193 -11.44 12.70 -7.44
N ASP A 194 -12.09 12.72 -8.61
CA ASP A 194 -12.21 11.56 -9.49
C ASP A 194 -10.86 11.17 -10.11
N PRO A 195 -10.72 9.93 -10.63
CA PRO A 195 -9.51 9.54 -11.31
C PRO A 195 -9.28 10.42 -12.54
N GLN A 196 -8.03 10.75 -12.81
CA GLN A 196 -7.60 11.58 -13.93
C GLN A 196 -7.15 10.74 -15.14
N VAL A 197 -7.45 9.44 -15.09
CA VAL A 197 -7.19 8.46 -16.15
C VAL A 197 -8.49 7.71 -16.44
N HIS A 198 -8.60 7.13 -17.62
CA HIS A 198 -9.85 6.50 -18.07
C HIS A 198 -9.72 5.01 -18.38
N SER A 199 -8.51 4.50 -18.68
CA SER A 199 -8.33 3.07 -18.92
C SER A 199 -8.35 2.27 -17.63
N ALA A 200 -9.11 1.17 -17.65
CA ALA A 200 -9.13 0.19 -16.57
C ALA A 200 -7.73 -0.43 -16.34
N ARG A 201 -6.92 -0.57 -17.39
CA ARG A 201 -5.55 -1.08 -17.27
C ARG A 201 -4.64 -0.05 -16.62
N THR A 202 -4.71 1.23 -17.02
CA THR A 202 -3.94 2.30 -16.37
C THR A 202 -4.32 2.45 -14.89
N LEU A 203 -5.62 2.38 -14.56
CA LEU A 203 -6.07 2.38 -13.17
C LEU A 203 -5.49 1.22 -12.36
N ALA A 204 -5.47 0.01 -12.92
CA ALA A 204 -4.88 -1.15 -12.26
C ALA A 204 -3.35 -1.02 -12.09
N ASN A 205 -2.67 -0.40 -13.05
CA ASN A 205 -1.24 -0.13 -12.97
C ASN A 205 -0.91 0.89 -11.88
N LEU A 206 -1.67 1.98 -11.78
CA LEU A 206 -1.54 2.97 -10.71
C LEU A 206 -1.80 2.34 -9.33
N ASP A 207 -2.81 1.49 -9.22
CA ASP A 207 -3.10 0.76 -7.98
C ASP A 207 -1.93 -0.16 -7.60
N THR A 208 -1.40 -0.91 -8.56
CA THR A 208 -0.25 -1.81 -8.36
C THR A 208 0.99 -1.04 -7.93
N ALA A 209 1.29 0.07 -8.61
CA ALA A 209 2.46 0.88 -8.32
C ALA A 209 2.36 1.52 -6.92
N MET A 210 1.21 2.08 -6.54
CA MET A 210 1.01 2.62 -5.19
C MET A 210 1.24 1.58 -4.08
N HIS A 211 0.88 0.31 -4.28
CA HIS A 211 1.20 -0.74 -3.31
C HIS A 211 2.70 -1.04 -3.23
N GLY A 212 3.42 -0.94 -4.34
CA GLY A 212 4.88 -1.02 -4.40
C GLY A 212 5.54 0.14 -3.66
N GLU A 213 5.16 1.37 -3.98
CA GLU A 213 5.69 2.60 -3.39
C GLU A 213 5.45 2.67 -1.87
N ALA A 214 4.25 2.30 -1.43
CA ALA A 214 3.94 2.23 -0.01
C ALA A 214 4.82 1.20 0.71
N LEU A 215 5.03 0.02 0.10
CA LEU A 215 5.88 -1.01 0.68
C LEU A 215 7.36 -0.59 0.70
N ALA A 216 7.85 0.04 -0.36
CA ALA A 216 9.21 0.60 -0.42
C ALA A 216 9.42 1.65 0.68
N HIS A 217 8.48 2.60 0.81
CA HIS A 217 8.45 3.57 1.91
C HIS A 217 8.59 2.91 3.29
N ALA A 218 7.77 1.89 3.55
CA ALA A 218 7.74 1.20 4.83
C ALA A 218 9.05 0.43 5.10
N ARG A 219 9.58 -0.29 4.11
CA ARG A 219 10.86 -1.02 4.22
C ARG A 219 12.04 -0.08 4.44
N TYR A 220 12.15 0.98 3.64
CA TYR A 220 13.25 1.94 3.74
C TYR A 220 13.20 2.72 5.06
N THR A 221 12.02 2.94 5.62
CA THR A 221 11.88 3.47 6.99
C THR A 221 12.53 2.55 8.02
N LEU A 222 12.25 1.23 7.97
CA LEU A 222 12.88 0.26 8.87
C LEU A 222 14.39 0.11 8.64
N TYR A 223 14.84 0.13 7.38
CA TYR A 223 16.27 0.09 7.06
C TYR A 223 17.01 1.33 7.57
N ALA A 224 16.38 2.50 7.50
CA ALA A 224 16.93 3.73 8.05
C ALA A 224 17.09 3.68 9.58
N GLU A 225 16.12 3.07 10.27
CA GLU A 225 16.18 2.86 11.72
C GLU A 225 17.29 1.89 12.10
N HIS A 226 17.41 0.77 11.39
CA HIS A 226 18.49 -0.19 11.59
C HIS A 226 19.87 0.46 11.38
N ALA A 227 20.08 1.12 10.25
CA ALA A 227 21.34 1.81 9.96
C ALA A 227 21.67 2.89 11.01
N ALA A 228 20.67 3.56 11.59
CA ALA A 228 20.89 4.52 12.66
C ALA A 228 21.32 3.83 13.97
N ALA A 229 20.68 2.71 14.32
CA ALA A 229 21.03 1.90 15.48
C ALA A 229 22.44 1.29 15.37
N ASP A 230 22.85 0.93 14.14
CA ASP A 230 24.19 0.41 13.83
C ASP A 230 25.26 1.52 13.71
N GLY A 231 24.92 2.77 14.03
CA GLY A 231 25.86 3.89 14.05
C GLY A 231 26.27 4.37 12.66
N ARG A 232 25.44 4.16 11.63
CA ARG A 232 25.64 4.62 10.25
C ARG A 232 24.68 5.76 9.86
N PRO A 233 24.83 6.97 10.44
CA PRO A 233 23.90 8.07 10.21
C PRO A 233 23.80 8.54 8.75
N ALA A 234 24.85 8.32 7.94
CA ALA A 234 24.80 8.64 6.51
C ALA A 234 23.93 7.66 5.72
N LEU A 235 23.99 6.37 6.03
CA LEU A 235 23.13 5.35 5.42
C LEU A 235 21.68 5.52 5.88
N ALA A 236 21.47 5.76 7.17
CA ALA A 236 20.16 6.07 7.72
C ALA A 236 19.51 7.27 7.03
N ARG A 237 20.29 8.32 6.75
CA ARG A 237 19.80 9.50 6.03
C ARG A 237 19.44 9.18 4.58
N LEU A 238 20.22 8.35 3.89
CA LEU A 238 19.91 7.92 2.53
C LEU A 238 18.57 7.17 2.49
N PHE A 239 18.43 6.07 3.25
CA PHE A 239 17.18 5.31 3.30
C PHE A 239 15.98 6.16 3.71
N ARG A 240 16.11 7.02 4.73
CA ARG A 240 15.01 7.89 5.18
C ARG A 240 14.60 8.91 4.11
N GLY A 241 15.56 9.45 3.38
CA GLY A 241 15.27 10.40 2.30
C GLY A 241 14.56 9.72 1.14
N THR A 242 15.07 8.57 0.69
CA THR A 242 14.44 7.77 -0.36
C THR A 242 13.03 7.33 0.04
N ALA A 243 12.84 6.83 1.28
CA ALA A 243 11.50 6.55 1.82
C ALA A 243 10.56 7.76 1.74
N GLY A 244 11.09 8.97 1.93
CA GLY A 244 10.32 10.20 1.80
C GLY A 244 9.88 10.49 0.36
N ILE A 245 10.70 10.14 -0.63
CA ILE A 245 10.40 10.28 -2.06
C ILE A 245 9.29 9.29 -2.44
N GLU A 246 9.43 7.99 -2.10
CA GLU A 246 8.41 6.97 -2.44
C GLU A 246 7.02 7.38 -1.97
N LEU A 247 6.91 7.89 -0.73
CA LEU A 247 5.61 8.28 -0.18
C LEU A 247 5.12 9.63 -0.72
N ARG A 248 5.99 10.65 -0.76
CA ARG A 248 5.56 12.05 -0.94
C ARG A 248 5.62 12.51 -2.39
N GLU A 249 6.24 11.74 -3.27
CA GLU A 249 6.35 12.02 -4.70
C GLU A 249 5.72 10.91 -5.53
N HIS A 250 6.26 9.70 -5.47
CA HIS A 250 5.81 8.59 -6.33
C HIS A 250 4.38 8.18 -5.99
N PHE A 251 4.15 7.66 -4.78
CA PHE A 251 2.82 7.29 -4.30
C PHE A 251 1.85 8.48 -4.40
N ALA A 252 2.30 9.69 -4.02
CA ALA A 252 1.44 10.87 -4.03
C ALA A 252 1.01 11.28 -5.46
N GLY A 253 1.92 11.24 -6.43
CA GLY A 253 1.62 11.48 -7.84
C GLY A 253 0.64 10.46 -8.39
N GLU A 254 0.86 9.19 -8.07
CA GLU A 254 -0.01 8.08 -8.49
C GLU A 254 -1.40 8.18 -7.85
N ALA A 255 -1.45 8.43 -6.55
CA ALA A 255 -2.67 8.64 -5.79
C ALA A 255 -3.53 9.79 -6.34
N LYS A 256 -2.87 10.86 -6.82
CA LYS A 256 -3.54 11.98 -7.47
C LYS A 256 -4.18 11.58 -8.80
N LEU A 257 -3.48 10.83 -9.66
CA LEU A 257 -4.04 10.36 -10.93
C LEU A 257 -5.10 9.28 -10.73
N TYR A 258 -4.93 8.42 -9.73
CA TYR A 258 -5.87 7.36 -9.38
C TYR A 258 -7.17 7.90 -8.76
N GLY A 259 -7.15 9.10 -8.17
CA GLY A 259 -8.30 9.63 -7.41
C GLY A 259 -8.47 8.91 -6.07
N LEU A 260 -7.35 8.62 -5.39
CA LEU A 260 -7.31 7.89 -4.12
C LEU A 260 -8.08 8.62 -3.01
N VAL A 261 -7.89 9.93 -2.93
CA VAL A 261 -8.51 10.80 -1.93
C VAL A 261 -9.85 11.28 -2.45
N ARG A 262 -10.92 11.04 -1.67
CA ARG A 262 -12.27 11.55 -1.90
C ARG A 262 -12.70 12.49 -0.79
N THR A 263 -13.99 12.79 -0.64
CA THR A 263 -14.45 13.52 0.56
C THR A 263 -14.14 12.74 1.84
N THR A 264 -14.00 13.40 2.99
CA THR A 264 -13.70 12.68 4.25
C THR A 264 -14.75 11.61 4.56
N ARG A 265 -16.02 11.86 4.23
CA ARG A 265 -17.11 10.89 4.39
C ARG A 265 -16.90 9.63 3.55
N GLU A 266 -16.52 9.79 2.28
CA GLU A 266 -16.25 8.67 1.38
C GLU A 266 -15.00 7.89 1.82
N ASN A 267 -13.93 8.61 2.19
CA ASN A 267 -12.71 8.00 2.72
C ASN A 267 -13.03 7.18 3.98
N LEU A 268 -13.80 7.73 4.93
CA LEU A 268 -14.23 7.01 6.14
C LEU A 268 -15.02 5.74 5.80
N THR A 269 -15.93 5.83 4.83
CA THR A 269 -16.75 4.68 4.41
C THR A 269 -15.87 3.57 3.83
N LYS A 270 -14.91 3.92 2.96
CA LYS A 270 -13.94 2.97 2.38
C LYS A 270 -13.05 2.36 3.47
N THR A 271 -12.48 3.20 4.34
CA THR A 271 -11.66 2.79 5.48
C THR A 271 -12.40 1.78 6.35
N ILE A 272 -13.61 2.09 6.82
CA ILE A 272 -14.38 1.18 7.69
C ILE A 272 -14.60 -0.19 7.02
N ALA A 273 -14.85 -0.22 5.71
CA ALA A 273 -15.02 -1.47 4.98
C ALA A 273 -13.73 -2.30 4.92
N GLY A 274 -12.59 -1.66 4.65
CA GLY A 274 -11.27 -2.31 4.66
C GLY A 274 -10.92 -2.87 6.04
N GLU A 275 -10.99 -2.04 7.06
CA GLU A 275 -10.73 -2.40 8.46
C GLU A 275 -11.59 -3.59 8.94
N ARG A 276 -12.87 -3.63 8.55
CA ARG A 276 -13.74 -4.77 8.86
C ARG A 276 -13.35 -6.02 8.10
N TYR A 277 -13.01 -5.90 6.81
CA TYR A 277 -12.55 -7.04 6.03
C TYR A 277 -11.28 -7.65 6.65
N GLU A 278 -10.34 -6.81 7.07
CA GLU A 278 -9.10 -7.27 7.70
C GLU A 278 -9.38 -7.93 9.05
N ALA A 279 -10.19 -7.30 9.90
CA ALA A 279 -10.59 -7.79 11.21
C ALA A 279 -11.37 -9.11 11.18
N GLU A 280 -12.30 -9.26 10.22
CA GLU A 280 -13.29 -10.35 10.23
C GLU A 280 -12.95 -11.47 9.25
N VAL A 281 -12.19 -11.18 8.20
CA VAL A 281 -11.93 -12.11 7.09
C VAL A 281 -10.45 -12.42 6.95
N MET A 282 -9.63 -11.42 6.61
CA MET A 282 -8.24 -11.63 6.19
C MET A 282 -7.38 -12.19 7.34
N TYR A 283 -7.20 -11.41 8.41
CA TYR A 283 -6.33 -11.80 9.51
C TYR A 283 -6.81 -13.08 10.23
N PRO A 284 -8.12 -13.28 10.49
CA PRO A 284 -8.60 -14.56 11.01
C PRO A 284 -8.28 -15.76 10.09
N ALA A 285 -8.31 -15.58 8.77
CA ALA A 285 -7.94 -16.64 7.83
C ALA A 285 -6.43 -16.94 7.89
N PHE A 286 -5.59 -15.90 7.93
CA PHE A 286 -4.12 -16.04 8.02
C PHE A 286 -3.74 -16.72 9.34
N ALA A 287 -4.37 -16.31 10.45
CA ALA A 287 -4.17 -16.92 11.75
C ALA A 287 -4.47 -18.42 11.77
N ARG A 288 -5.59 -18.84 11.15
CA ARG A 288 -5.95 -20.27 11.04
C ARG A 288 -4.95 -21.05 10.20
N ARG A 289 -4.49 -20.47 9.07
CA ARG A 289 -3.48 -21.13 8.21
C ARG A 289 -2.15 -21.30 8.94
N ALA A 290 -1.65 -20.25 9.57
CA ALA A 290 -0.43 -20.29 10.36
C ALA A 290 -0.53 -21.29 11.53
N GLU A 291 -1.66 -21.33 12.24
CA GLU A 291 -1.89 -22.29 13.33
C GLU A 291 -1.88 -23.74 12.84
N ALA A 292 -2.52 -24.02 11.71
CA ALA A 292 -2.60 -25.36 11.13
C ALA A 292 -1.23 -25.95 10.76
N VAL A 293 -0.25 -25.09 10.45
CA VAL A 293 1.12 -25.51 10.11
C VAL A 293 2.11 -25.35 11.27
N GLY A 294 1.65 -24.95 12.45
CA GLY A 294 2.48 -24.84 13.65
C GLY A 294 3.18 -23.50 13.87
N ASP A 295 2.92 -22.50 13.02
CA ASP A 295 3.51 -21.15 13.09
C ASP A 295 2.81 -20.29 14.15
N GLN A 296 2.88 -20.73 15.41
CA GLN A 296 2.11 -20.19 16.52
C GLN A 296 2.40 -18.70 16.81
N LYS A 297 3.60 -18.21 16.51
CA LYS A 297 3.92 -16.77 16.65
C LYS A 297 3.17 -15.93 15.62
N ALA A 298 3.17 -16.36 14.35
CA ALA A 298 2.43 -15.68 13.28
C ALA A 298 0.93 -15.73 13.54
N ALA A 299 0.40 -16.90 13.94
CA ALA A 299 -1.01 -17.04 14.27
C ALA A 299 -1.47 -16.09 15.41
N ARG A 300 -0.62 -15.85 16.42
CA ARG A 300 -0.92 -14.86 17.48
C ARG A 300 -0.84 -13.43 16.98
N LEU A 301 0.15 -13.11 16.14
CA LEU A 301 0.29 -11.78 15.55
C LEU A 301 -0.93 -11.43 14.69
N PHE A 302 -1.35 -12.32 13.79
CA PHE A 302 -2.54 -12.11 12.96
C PHE A 302 -3.81 -11.92 13.80
N ARG A 303 -4.00 -12.67 14.89
CA ARG A 303 -5.14 -12.45 15.81
C ARG A 303 -5.07 -11.12 16.55
N HIS A 304 -3.86 -10.65 16.88
CA HIS A 304 -3.63 -9.35 17.50
C HIS A 304 -4.04 -8.24 16.53
N ASN A 305 -3.52 -8.23 15.30
CA ASN A 305 -3.86 -7.23 14.28
C ASN A 305 -5.37 -7.25 13.98
N ALA A 306 -6.00 -8.44 13.85
CA ALA A 306 -7.45 -8.55 13.68
C ALA A 306 -8.26 -7.82 14.77
N ALA A 307 -7.79 -7.84 16.02
CA ALA A 307 -8.46 -7.18 17.13
C ALA A 307 -8.26 -5.65 17.10
N ASP A 308 -7.07 -5.21 16.67
CA ASP A 308 -6.74 -3.80 16.48
C ASP A 308 -7.52 -3.19 15.30
N GLU A 309 -7.62 -3.87 14.16
CA GLU A 309 -8.45 -3.43 13.01
C GLU A 309 -9.93 -3.33 13.40
N ALA A 310 -10.43 -4.27 14.20
CA ALA A 310 -11.79 -4.16 14.74
C ALA A 310 -11.94 -2.87 15.59
N GLY A 311 -10.89 -2.49 16.31
CA GLY A 311 -10.79 -1.22 17.04
C GLY A 311 -10.79 0.00 16.13
N HIS A 312 -9.99 -0.02 15.06
CA HIS A 312 -9.93 1.01 14.03
C HIS A 312 -11.28 1.21 13.35
N ALA A 313 -11.90 0.13 12.85
CA ALA A 313 -13.24 0.16 12.26
C ALA A 313 -14.27 0.84 13.17
N ARG A 314 -14.29 0.48 14.46
CA ARG A 314 -15.19 1.12 15.44
C ARG A 314 -14.87 2.59 15.65
N ALA A 315 -13.60 2.98 15.64
CA ALA A 315 -13.18 4.37 15.80
C ALA A 315 -13.58 5.23 14.61
N PHE A 316 -13.35 4.76 13.39
CA PHE A 316 -13.77 5.45 12.17
C PHE A 316 -15.29 5.52 12.04
N GLN A 317 -16.02 4.46 12.40
CA GLN A 317 -17.47 4.49 12.43
C GLN A 317 -18.01 5.62 13.33
N ARG A 318 -17.40 5.83 14.51
CA ARG A 318 -17.79 6.96 15.38
C ARG A 318 -17.57 8.33 14.73
N MET A 319 -16.50 8.49 13.94
CA MET A 319 -16.24 9.73 13.20
C MET A 319 -17.21 9.90 12.02
N LEU A 320 -17.62 8.81 11.37
CA LEU A 320 -18.61 8.84 10.29
C LEU A 320 -20.00 9.21 10.82
N ASP A 321 -20.40 8.65 11.97
CA ASP A 321 -21.69 8.90 12.61
C ASP A 321 -21.77 10.30 13.23
N ASN A 322 -20.64 10.80 13.75
CA ASN A 322 -20.52 12.12 14.36
C ASN A 322 -19.22 12.82 13.95
N PRO A 323 -19.20 13.53 12.81
CA PRO A 323 -17.98 14.09 12.22
C PRO A 323 -17.46 15.37 12.91
N ARG A 324 -18.10 15.85 13.98
CA ARG A 324 -17.76 17.13 14.65
C ARG A 324 -16.54 17.03 15.55
#